data_AF-A0A956BBU0-F1
#
_entry.id   AF-A0A956BBU0-F1
#
_cell.length_a   1.000
_cell.length_b   1.000
_cell.length_c   1.000
_cell.angle_alpha   90.00
_cell.angle_beta   90.00
_cell.angle_gamma   90.00
#
_symmetry.space_group_name_H-M   'P 1'
#
loop_
_entity.id
_entity.type
_entity.pdbx_description
1 polymer ?
#
loop_
_entity_poly.entity_id
_entity_poly.type
_entity_poly.pdbx_seq_one_letter_code
_entity_poly.pdbx_strand_id
1 'polypeptide(L)'
;PERVALPGVLSALVDADALPVDAWLEAVTALGKRSHRLVIEGVLAALGLIERVAVDDASRPAFQAWVRAVLAPHAAALGDAPREGEKVADTLLRPQVLNALAHLGGDADVRAKARTTVDAWLKDHGAVAPDVLAQALPVAAWGGDAALWQRLRTALDDDVDPITRVAIIGALGAFEDPKLATRSLDLLLDGTLRAQDLRTVARSVRRPARDAAWAWMTGNYAAVVERIGKQSAAALPWMAGGFCTAEAREKVAAFFAEPAHAPEGTARNLSLVLEEIDRCAGRRARLRPAVKAWLAARGAKGP
;
A
#
# COMPACT_ATOMS: atom_id res chain seq x y z
N PRO A 1 6.15 -21.22 -17.91
CA PRO A 1 6.94 -21.47 -16.68
C PRO A 1 8.07 -20.45 -16.48
N GLU A 2 8.99 -20.30 -17.42
CA GLU A 2 10.19 -19.44 -17.28
C GLU A 2 9.87 -17.95 -17.14
N ARG A 3 8.89 -17.45 -17.89
CA ARG A 3 8.50 -16.02 -17.86
C ARG A 3 7.80 -15.59 -16.55
N VAL A 4 7.31 -16.54 -15.77
CA VAL A 4 6.63 -16.28 -14.49
C VAL A 4 7.63 -15.87 -13.41
N ALA A 5 8.79 -16.53 -13.36
CA ALA A 5 9.85 -16.20 -12.41
C ALA A 5 10.63 -14.94 -12.79
N LEU A 6 10.58 -14.56 -14.07
CA LEU A 6 11.44 -13.53 -14.65
C LEU A 6 11.36 -12.17 -13.93
N PRO A 7 10.20 -11.60 -13.56
CA PRO A 7 10.18 -10.33 -12.82
C PRO A 7 10.94 -10.39 -11.49
N GLY A 8 10.79 -11.50 -10.75
CA GLY A 8 11.51 -11.73 -9.49
C GLY A 8 13.01 -11.91 -9.70
N VAL A 9 13.39 -12.68 -10.72
CA VAL A 9 14.80 -12.90 -11.11
C VAL A 9 15.47 -11.59 -11.52
N LEU A 10 14.81 -10.77 -12.35
CA LEU A 10 15.36 -9.48 -12.77
C LEU A 10 15.59 -8.54 -11.59
N SER A 11 14.63 -8.48 -10.65
CA SER A 11 14.78 -7.71 -9.41
C SER A 11 15.97 -8.20 -8.57
N ALA A 12 16.15 -9.53 -8.46
CA ALA A 12 17.28 -10.10 -7.75
C ALA A 12 18.63 -9.84 -8.44
N LEU A 13 18.67 -9.85 -9.78
CA LEU A 13 19.88 -9.52 -10.56
C LEU A 13 20.26 -8.05 -10.42
N VAL A 14 19.29 -7.13 -10.41
CA VAL A 14 19.53 -5.72 -10.07
C VAL A 14 20.03 -5.58 -8.64
N ASP A 15 19.50 -6.39 -7.71
CA ASP A 15 19.99 -6.41 -6.33
C ASP A 15 21.44 -6.89 -6.21
N ALA A 16 21.86 -7.79 -7.08
CA ALA A 16 23.20 -8.34 -7.17
C ALA A 16 24.17 -7.55 -8.07
N ASP A 17 23.75 -6.38 -8.59
CA ASP A 17 24.51 -5.57 -9.56
C ASP A 17 24.86 -6.32 -10.87
N ALA A 18 24.10 -7.38 -11.16
CA ALA A 18 24.27 -8.24 -12.32
C ALA A 18 23.38 -7.83 -13.51
N LEU A 19 22.51 -6.83 -13.33
CA LEU A 19 21.65 -6.26 -14.37
C LEU A 19 21.57 -4.74 -14.22
N PRO A 20 21.83 -3.96 -15.28
CA PRO A 20 21.63 -2.51 -15.26
C PRO A 20 20.18 -2.11 -14.93
N VAL A 21 20.02 -1.03 -14.17
CA VAL A 21 18.71 -0.57 -13.69
C VAL A 21 17.79 -0.16 -14.84
N ASP A 22 18.33 0.50 -15.87
CA ASP A 22 17.60 0.87 -17.09
C ASP A 22 17.10 -0.36 -17.86
N ALA A 23 17.94 -1.38 -18.02
CA ALA A 23 17.55 -2.65 -18.64
C ALA A 23 16.40 -3.33 -17.86
N TRP A 24 16.42 -3.27 -16.53
CA TRP A 24 15.32 -3.75 -15.70
C TRP A 24 14.03 -2.95 -15.92
N LEU A 25 14.09 -1.62 -15.98
CA LEU A 25 12.92 -0.76 -16.22
C LEU A 25 12.30 -1.00 -17.60
N GLU A 26 13.13 -1.18 -18.63
CA GLU A 26 12.66 -1.56 -19.98
C GLU A 26 12.04 -2.96 -19.98
N ALA A 27 12.62 -3.92 -19.24
CA ALA A 27 12.06 -5.25 -19.10
C ALA A 27 10.70 -5.23 -18.38
N VAL A 28 10.54 -4.45 -17.30
CA VAL A 28 9.25 -4.24 -16.62
C VAL A 28 8.21 -3.68 -17.59
N THR A 29 8.60 -2.68 -18.39
CA THR A 29 7.73 -2.08 -19.42
C THR A 29 7.31 -3.11 -20.48
N ALA A 30 8.25 -3.92 -20.98
CA ALA A 30 7.98 -4.92 -22.00
C ALA A 30 7.14 -6.08 -21.47
N LEU A 31 7.36 -6.52 -20.23
CA LEU A 31 6.58 -7.55 -19.55
C LEU A 31 5.16 -7.06 -19.24
N GLY A 32 5.00 -5.76 -18.97
CA GLY A 32 3.71 -5.11 -18.82
C GLY A 32 2.81 -5.22 -20.06
N LYS A 33 3.34 -5.50 -21.25
CA LYS A 33 2.55 -5.73 -22.47
C LYS A 33 2.01 -7.16 -22.60
N ARG A 34 2.29 -8.06 -21.65
CA ARG A 34 1.88 -9.48 -21.69
C ARG A 34 0.57 -9.68 -20.92
N SER A 35 -0.21 -10.71 -21.25
CA SER A 35 -1.52 -10.95 -20.63
C SER A 35 -1.53 -12.04 -19.54
N HIS A 36 -0.40 -12.69 -19.27
CA HIS A 36 -0.36 -13.78 -18.28
C HIS A 36 -0.37 -13.23 -16.86
N ARG A 37 -1.37 -13.60 -16.04
CA ARG A 37 -1.56 -13.11 -14.65
C ARG A 37 -0.26 -13.01 -13.85
N LEU A 38 0.45 -14.12 -13.69
CA LEU A 38 1.65 -14.15 -12.84
C LEU A 38 2.79 -13.23 -13.36
N VAL A 39 2.82 -12.91 -14.66
CA VAL A 39 3.78 -11.94 -15.21
C VAL A 39 3.38 -10.54 -14.78
N ILE A 40 2.09 -10.20 -14.86
CA ILE A 40 1.58 -8.90 -14.43
C ILE A 40 1.70 -8.72 -12.92
N GLU A 41 1.46 -9.76 -12.12
CA GLU A 41 1.72 -9.72 -10.66
C GLU A 41 3.19 -9.37 -10.36
N GLY A 42 4.13 -9.94 -11.12
CA GLY A 42 5.55 -9.57 -11.01
C GLY A 42 5.84 -8.14 -11.45
N VAL A 43 5.17 -7.62 -12.49
CA VAL A 43 5.24 -6.21 -12.90
C VAL A 43 4.71 -5.29 -11.81
N LEU A 44 3.56 -5.62 -11.21
CA LEU A 44 2.96 -4.87 -10.10
C LEU A 44 3.90 -4.82 -8.89
N ALA A 45 4.52 -5.95 -8.55
CA ALA A 45 5.52 -6.01 -7.48
C ALA A 45 6.76 -5.13 -7.79
N ALA A 46 7.24 -5.14 -9.02
CA ALA A 46 8.36 -4.29 -9.44
C ALA A 46 7.99 -2.79 -9.36
N LEU A 47 6.81 -2.40 -9.87
CA LEU A 47 6.32 -1.02 -9.78
C LEU A 47 6.18 -0.56 -8.32
N GLY A 48 5.65 -1.40 -7.44
CA GLY A 48 5.55 -1.10 -6.00
C GLY A 48 6.92 -0.96 -5.32
N LEU A 49 7.90 -1.78 -5.70
CA LEU A 49 9.28 -1.64 -5.22
C LEU A 49 9.88 -0.30 -5.67
N ILE A 50 9.74 0.03 -6.95
CA ILE A 50 10.25 1.27 -7.55
C ILE A 50 9.64 2.49 -6.86
N GLU A 51 8.32 2.52 -6.64
CA GLU A 51 7.66 3.60 -5.90
C GLU A 51 8.29 3.79 -4.51
N ARG A 52 8.43 2.68 -3.77
CA ARG A 52 8.92 2.70 -2.38
C ARG A 52 10.35 3.23 -2.27
N VAL A 53 11.25 2.79 -3.16
CA VAL A 53 12.69 3.01 -3.02
C VAL A 53 13.21 4.17 -3.87
N ALA A 54 12.63 4.42 -5.03
CA ALA A 54 13.21 5.30 -6.04
C ALA A 54 12.38 6.54 -6.35
N VAL A 55 11.07 6.53 -6.13
CA VAL A 55 10.20 7.68 -6.45
C VAL A 55 10.24 8.72 -5.31
N ASP A 56 10.34 9.99 -5.71
CA ASP A 56 10.22 11.18 -4.88
C ASP A 56 9.22 12.15 -5.51
N ASP A 57 8.93 13.27 -4.86
CA ASP A 57 7.89 14.20 -5.33
C ASP A 57 8.19 14.76 -6.74
N ALA A 58 9.47 14.97 -7.06
CA ALA A 58 9.88 15.44 -8.38
C ALA A 58 9.67 14.40 -9.49
N SER A 59 9.92 13.11 -9.21
CA SER A 59 9.78 12.01 -10.17
C SER A 59 8.38 11.40 -10.20
N ARG A 60 7.53 11.69 -9.21
CA ARG A 60 6.19 11.12 -9.04
C ARG A 60 5.28 11.31 -10.26
N PRO A 61 5.16 12.48 -10.89
CA PRO A 61 4.29 12.63 -12.07
C PRO A 61 4.72 11.74 -13.25
N ALA A 62 6.03 11.65 -13.52
CA ALA A 62 6.56 10.80 -14.59
C ALA A 62 6.37 9.30 -14.29
N PHE A 63 6.58 8.90 -13.03
CA PHE A 63 6.32 7.55 -12.58
C PHE A 63 4.84 7.16 -12.74
N GLN A 64 3.93 8.03 -12.28
CA GLN A 64 2.49 7.83 -12.41
C GLN A 64 2.06 7.67 -13.88
N ALA A 65 2.58 8.51 -14.77
CA ALA A 65 2.33 8.39 -16.21
C ALA A 65 2.81 7.05 -16.79
N TRP A 66 4.00 6.60 -16.38
CA TRP A 66 4.52 5.29 -16.80
C TRP A 66 3.65 4.12 -16.29
N VAL A 67 3.24 4.15 -15.01
CA VAL A 67 2.33 3.15 -14.44
C VAL A 67 1.02 3.09 -15.23
N ARG A 68 0.39 4.23 -15.52
CA ARG A 68 -0.84 4.26 -16.32
C ARG A 68 -0.63 3.71 -17.72
N ALA A 69 0.47 4.06 -18.38
CA ALA A 69 0.79 3.54 -19.72
C ALA A 69 0.96 2.00 -19.72
N VAL A 70 1.47 1.43 -18.63
CA VAL A 70 1.65 -0.03 -18.49
C VAL A 70 0.34 -0.74 -18.12
N LEU A 71 -0.46 -0.17 -17.21
CA LEU A 71 -1.57 -0.87 -16.57
C LEU A 71 -2.97 -0.53 -17.12
N ALA A 72 -3.18 0.64 -17.73
CA ALA A 72 -4.49 1.03 -18.26
C ALA A 72 -5.03 0.05 -19.32
N PRO A 73 -4.22 -0.53 -20.24
CA PRO A 73 -4.70 -1.55 -21.16
C PRO A 73 -5.27 -2.80 -20.46
N HIS A 74 -4.68 -3.19 -19.32
CA HIS A 74 -5.18 -4.32 -18.52
C HIS A 74 -6.50 -3.97 -17.86
N ALA A 75 -6.62 -2.79 -17.27
CA ALA A 75 -7.89 -2.34 -16.68
C ALA A 75 -9.01 -2.30 -17.73
N ALA A 76 -8.73 -1.78 -18.93
CA ALA A 76 -9.69 -1.77 -20.04
C ALA A 76 -10.13 -3.19 -20.45
N ALA A 77 -9.20 -4.15 -20.49
CA ALA A 77 -9.52 -5.54 -20.84
C ALA A 77 -10.30 -6.27 -19.73
N LEU A 78 -10.00 -6.00 -18.45
CA LEU A 78 -10.59 -6.66 -17.29
C LEU A 78 -11.95 -6.07 -16.89
N GLY A 79 -12.17 -4.78 -17.17
CA GLY A 79 -13.34 -4.02 -16.71
C GLY A 79 -13.39 -3.86 -15.19
N ASP A 80 -14.41 -3.13 -14.73
CA ASP A 80 -14.54 -2.72 -13.32
C ASP A 80 -15.31 -3.73 -12.45
N ALA A 81 -15.97 -4.71 -13.07
CA ALA A 81 -16.77 -5.73 -12.39
C ALA A 81 -16.54 -7.13 -13.01
N PRO A 82 -16.72 -8.20 -12.22
CA PRO A 82 -16.73 -9.57 -12.74
C PRO A 82 -17.76 -9.76 -13.86
N ARG A 83 -17.41 -10.57 -14.85
CA ARG A 83 -18.33 -10.99 -15.92
C ARG A 83 -18.67 -12.46 -15.80
N GLU A 84 -19.85 -12.84 -16.27
CA GLU A 84 -20.24 -14.24 -16.36
C GLU A 84 -19.25 -15.05 -17.21
N GLY A 85 -18.79 -16.18 -16.69
CA GLY A 85 -17.83 -17.05 -17.37
C GLY A 85 -16.41 -16.49 -17.48
N GLU A 86 -16.07 -15.42 -16.78
CA GLU A 86 -14.70 -14.88 -16.82
C GLU A 86 -13.67 -15.85 -16.24
N LYS A 87 -12.43 -15.75 -16.69
CA LYS A 87 -11.35 -16.58 -16.16
C LYS A 87 -11.08 -16.16 -14.72
N VAL A 88 -10.90 -17.15 -13.82
CA VAL A 88 -10.45 -16.90 -12.44
C VAL A 88 -9.21 -16.01 -12.39
N ALA A 89 -8.30 -16.15 -13.36
CA ALA A 89 -7.11 -15.32 -13.46
C ALA A 89 -7.45 -13.82 -13.65
N ASP A 90 -8.50 -13.49 -14.38
CA ASP A 90 -8.96 -12.13 -14.64
C ASP A 90 -9.61 -11.55 -13.38
N THR A 91 -10.46 -12.35 -12.70
CA THR A 91 -11.05 -12.00 -11.40
C THR A 91 -10.00 -11.65 -10.35
N LEU A 92 -8.92 -12.43 -10.27
CA LEU A 92 -7.82 -12.21 -9.33
C LEU A 92 -6.91 -11.03 -9.72
N LEU A 93 -6.76 -10.75 -11.02
CA LEU A 93 -5.87 -9.71 -11.50
C LEU A 93 -6.50 -8.32 -11.43
N ARG A 94 -7.81 -8.21 -11.71
CA ARG A 94 -8.58 -6.96 -11.68
C ARG A 94 -8.31 -6.08 -10.44
N PRO A 95 -8.50 -6.56 -9.20
CA PRO A 95 -8.27 -5.75 -8.01
C PRO A 95 -6.84 -5.22 -7.92
N GLN A 96 -5.87 -6.03 -8.29
CA GLN A 96 -4.46 -5.67 -8.18
C GLN A 96 -4.10 -4.55 -9.18
N VAL A 97 -4.63 -4.65 -10.41
CA VAL A 97 -4.44 -3.63 -11.46
C VAL A 97 -5.13 -2.32 -11.11
N LEU A 98 -6.40 -2.38 -10.70
CA LEU A 98 -7.17 -1.18 -10.32
C LEU A 98 -6.53 -0.48 -9.10
N ASN A 99 -6.12 -1.24 -8.09
CA ASN A 99 -5.43 -0.72 -6.92
C ASN A 99 -4.11 -0.03 -7.30
N ALA A 100 -3.30 -0.65 -8.16
CA ALA A 100 -2.04 -0.05 -8.61
C ALA A 100 -2.26 1.19 -9.49
N LEU A 101 -3.27 1.21 -10.37
CA LEU A 101 -3.62 2.40 -11.14
C LEU A 101 -4.03 3.57 -10.24
N ALA A 102 -4.86 3.31 -9.23
CA ALA A 102 -5.24 4.34 -8.28
C ALA A 102 -4.07 4.84 -7.44
N HIS A 103 -3.30 3.93 -6.84
CA HIS A 103 -2.28 4.25 -5.85
C HIS A 103 -0.95 4.67 -6.47
N LEU A 104 -0.40 3.85 -7.37
CA LEU A 104 0.88 4.08 -8.03
C LEU A 104 0.72 4.97 -9.26
N GLY A 105 -0.37 4.79 -10.00
CA GLY A 105 -0.67 5.51 -11.24
C GLY A 105 -1.36 6.85 -11.03
N GLY A 106 -1.89 7.15 -9.84
CA GLY A 106 -2.64 8.38 -9.61
C GLY A 106 -3.86 8.54 -10.52
N ASP A 107 -4.47 7.44 -10.96
CA ASP A 107 -5.56 7.44 -11.93
C ASP A 107 -6.86 7.98 -11.31
N ALA A 108 -7.30 9.15 -11.79
CA ALA A 108 -8.46 9.84 -11.25
C ALA A 108 -9.79 9.13 -11.57
N ASP A 109 -9.89 8.49 -12.74
CA ASP A 109 -11.12 7.82 -13.18
C ASP A 109 -11.34 6.55 -12.36
N VAL A 110 -10.29 5.77 -12.13
CA VAL A 110 -10.36 4.58 -11.25
C VAL A 110 -10.77 4.98 -9.83
N ARG A 111 -10.21 6.07 -9.29
CA ARG A 111 -10.59 6.61 -7.96
C ARG A 111 -12.05 7.08 -7.92
N ALA A 112 -12.49 7.80 -8.94
CA ALA A 112 -13.86 8.31 -9.03
C ALA A 112 -14.88 7.16 -9.11
N LYS A 113 -14.61 6.14 -9.94
CA LYS A 113 -15.46 4.94 -10.02
C LYS A 113 -15.54 4.21 -8.69
N ALA A 114 -14.41 3.98 -8.03
CA ALA A 114 -14.40 3.35 -6.71
C ALA A 114 -15.20 4.17 -5.68
N ARG A 115 -15.10 5.50 -5.73
CA ARG A 115 -15.90 6.40 -4.89
C ARG A 115 -17.40 6.23 -5.19
N THR A 116 -17.81 6.19 -6.45
CA THR A 116 -19.21 5.94 -6.83
C THR A 116 -19.71 4.59 -6.32
N THR A 117 -18.91 3.53 -6.43
CA THR A 117 -19.25 2.19 -5.89
C THR A 117 -19.44 2.23 -4.39
N VAL A 118 -18.51 2.84 -3.64
CA VAL A 118 -18.62 2.97 -2.18
C VAL A 118 -19.80 3.85 -1.78
N ASP A 119 -20.06 4.94 -2.50
CA ASP A 119 -21.18 5.83 -2.24
C ASP A 119 -22.54 5.15 -2.49
N ALA A 120 -22.64 4.29 -3.51
CA ALA A 120 -23.82 3.48 -3.78
C ALA A 120 -24.06 2.46 -2.65
N TRP A 121 -23.01 1.77 -2.21
CA TRP A 121 -23.10 0.84 -1.08
C TRP A 121 -23.50 1.56 0.21
N LEU A 122 -22.87 2.68 0.54
CA LEU A 122 -23.20 3.48 1.74
C LEU A 122 -24.64 4.02 1.74
N LYS A 123 -25.33 4.03 0.60
CA LYS A 123 -26.75 4.39 0.48
C LYS A 123 -27.66 3.15 0.64
N ASP A 124 -27.21 2.01 0.12
CA ASP A 124 -27.90 0.73 0.16
C ASP A 124 -26.87 -0.40 0.23
N HIS A 125 -26.77 -1.05 1.39
CA HIS A 125 -25.79 -2.12 1.62
C HIS A 125 -25.98 -3.33 0.69
N GLY A 126 -27.14 -3.47 0.03
CA GLY A 126 -27.41 -4.51 -0.96
C GLY A 126 -27.05 -4.14 -2.40
N ALA A 127 -26.69 -2.88 -2.67
CA ALA A 127 -26.47 -2.39 -4.04
C ALA A 127 -25.15 -2.86 -4.68
N VAL A 128 -24.19 -3.32 -3.87
CA VAL A 128 -22.86 -3.71 -4.32
C VAL A 128 -22.47 -5.05 -3.69
N ALA A 129 -21.98 -5.98 -4.50
CA ALA A 129 -21.48 -7.26 -4.01
C ALA A 129 -20.26 -7.06 -3.08
N PRO A 130 -20.13 -7.84 -1.98
CA PRO A 130 -19.07 -7.66 -0.99
C PRO A 130 -17.64 -7.72 -1.56
N ASP A 131 -17.41 -8.56 -2.57
CA ASP A 131 -16.12 -8.71 -3.23
C ASP A 131 -15.74 -7.48 -4.06
N VAL A 132 -16.72 -6.85 -4.73
CA VAL A 132 -16.53 -5.59 -5.47
C VAL A 132 -16.30 -4.44 -4.49
N LEU A 133 -17.07 -4.38 -3.41
CA LEU A 133 -16.92 -3.38 -2.37
C LEU A 133 -15.53 -3.43 -1.71
N ALA A 134 -15.06 -4.61 -1.34
CA ALA A 134 -13.77 -4.79 -0.69
C ALA A 134 -12.59 -4.28 -1.56
N GLN A 135 -12.76 -4.28 -2.89
CA GLN A 135 -11.78 -3.76 -3.83
C GLN A 135 -11.88 -2.24 -3.99
N ALA A 136 -13.09 -1.71 -4.02
CA ALA A 136 -13.35 -0.28 -4.18
C ALA A 136 -12.98 0.53 -2.94
N LEU A 137 -13.23 0.00 -1.74
CA LEU A 137 -13.02 0.65 -0.44
C LEU A 137 -11.63 1.29 -0.25
N PRO A 138 -10.51 0.55 -0.36
CA PRO A 138 -9.18 1.13 -0.19
C PRO A 138 -8.85 2.17 -1.26
N VAL A 139 -9.35 1.99 -2.50
CA VAL A 139 -9.14 2.92 -3.61
C VAL A 139 -9.91 4.22 -3.42
N ALA A 140 -11.16 4.13 -2.97
CA ALA A 140 -11.99 5.30 -2.67
C ALA A 140 -11.41 6.11 -1.50
N ALA A 141 -10.90 5.42 -0.46
CA ALA A 141 -10.23 6.06 0.66
C ALA A 141 -8.94 6.78 0.25
N TRP A 142 -8.19 6.24 -0.72
CA TRP A 142 -6.93 6.82 -1.21
C TRP A 142 -7.05 8.18 -1.94
N GLY A 143 -8.26 8.67 -2.19
CA GLY A 143 -8.51 10.07 -2.58
C GLY A 143 -9.66 10.67 -1.78
N GLY A 144 -9.97 10.05 -0.64
CA GLY A 144 -11.13 10.34 0.17
C GLY A 144 -10.96 11.58 1.03
N ASP A 145 -12.09 12.13 1.43
CA ASP A 145 -12.20 13.32 2.26
C ASP A 145 -12.75 12.97 3.66
N ALA A 146 -12.78 13.97 4.54
CA ALA A 146 -13.32 13.81 5.89
C ALA A 146 -14.79 13.35 5.90
N ALA A 147 -15.57 13.71 4.87
CA ALA A 147 -16.95 13.27 4.72
C ALA A 147 -17.05 11.76 4.44
N LEU A 148 -16.22 11.23 3.51
CA LEU A 148 -16.15 9.79 3.30
C LEU A 148 -15.65 9.07 4.55
N TRP A 149 -14.60 9.59 5.19
CA TRP A 149 -14.08 9.02 6.43
C TRP A 149 -15.19 8.87 7.48
N GLN A 150 -16.00 9.91 7.68
CA GLN A 150 -17.07 9.89 8.67
C GLN A 150 -18.14 8.86 8.33
N ARG A 151 -18.52 8.74 7.06
CA ARG A 151 -19.50 7.74 6.60
C ARG A 151 -18.97 6.32 6.77
N LEU A 152 -17.70 6.07 6.45
CA LEU A 152 -17.06 4.76 6.67
C LEU A 152 -16.95 4.43 8.16
N ARG A 153 -16.66 5.41 9.03
CA ARG A 153 -16.67 5.22 10.48
C ARG A 153 -18.07 4.85 10.96
N THR A 154 -19.11 5.55 10.52
CA THR A 154 -20.50 5.22 10.90
C THR A 154 -20.88 3.82 10.43
N ALA A 155 -20.46 3.42 9.23
CA ALA A 155 -20.72 2.08 8.70
C ALA A 155 -20.08 0.93 9.49
N LEU A 156 -19.16 1.21 10.43
CA LEU A 156 -18.66 0.21 11.38
C LEU A 156 -19.66 -0.13 12.49
N ASP A 157 -20.66 0.71 12.74
CA ASP A 157 -21.69 0.47 13.75
C ASP A 157 -22.88 -0.34 13.18
N ASP A 158 -22.93 -0.49 11.86
CA ASP A 158 -23.96 -1.24 11.15
C ASP A 158 -23.74 -2.76 11.21
N ASP A 159 -24.82 -3.53 11.01
CA ASP A 159 -24.76 -5.00 10.90
C ASP A 159 -24.27 -5.41 9.51
N VAL A 160 -22.95 -5.30 9.32
CA VAL A 160 -22.24 -5.75 8.11
C VAL A 160 -21.51 -7.06 8.38
N ASP A 161 -21.36 -7.86 7.33
CA ASP A 161 -20.63 -9.12 7.46
C ASP A 161 -19.14 -8.91 7.83
N PRO A 162 -18.47 -9.90 8.43
CA PRO A 162 -17.09 -9.75 8.90
C PRO A 162 -16.08 -9.37 7.81
N ILE A 163 -16.28 -9.79 6.56
CA ILE A 163 -15.37 -9.48 5.45
C ILE A 163 -15.50 -7.99 5.10
N THR A 164 -16.74 -7.50 4.97
CA THR A 164 -17.03 -6.08 4.74
C THR A 164 -16.49 -5.22 5.88
N ARG A 165 -16.67 -5.62 7.15
CA ARG A 165 -16.11 -4.90 8.29
C ARG A 165 -14.60 -4.74 8.19
N VAL A 166 -13.87 -5.82 7.91
CA VAL A 166 -12.40 -5.78 7.76
C VAL A 166 -11.99 -4.88 6.59
N ALA A 167 -12.74 -4.89 5.49
CA ALA A 167 -12.49 -4.02 4.35
C ALA A 167 -12.69 -2.53 4.70
N ILE A 168 -13.72 -2.18 5.46
CA ILE A 168 -13.95 -0.80 5.95
C ILE A 168 -12.82 -0.35 6.86
N ILE A 169 -12.40 -1.20 7.80
CA ILE A 169 -11.25 -0.94 8.69
C ILE A 169 -9.98 -0.70 7.85
N GLY A 170 -9.77 -1.54 6.84
CA GLY A 170 -8.67 -1.38 5.89
C GLY A 170 -8.73 -0.05 5.13
N ALA A 171 -9.91 0.39 4.72
CA ALA A 171 -10.10 1.67 4.03
C ALA A 171 -9.88 2.88 4.95
N LEU A 172 -10.33 2.82 6.20
CA LEU A 172 -10.08 3.86 7.20
C LEU A 172 -8.57 4.09 7.39
N GLY A 173 -7.74 3.05 7.36
CA GLY A 173 -6.28 3.19 7.41
C GLY A 173 -5.63 3.69 6.11
N ALA A 174 -6.35 3.66 4.98
CA ALA A 174 -5.79 3.91 3.65
C ALA A 174 -5.89 5.37 3.17
N PHE A 175 -6.45 6.29 3.97
CA PHE A 175 -6.52 7.70 3.59
C PHE A 175 -5.12 8.31 3.40
N GLU A 176 -4.96 9.10 2.33
CA GLU A 176 -3.69 9.78 2.01
C GLU A 176 -3.41 10.94 2.99
N ASP A 177 -4.47 11.62 3.46
CA ASP A 177 -4.36 12.70 4.46
C ASP A 177 -3.84 12.14 5.80
N PRO A 178 -2.65 12.58 6.26
CA PRO A 178 -2.09 12.14 7.53
C PRO A 178 -3.04 12.32 8.73
N LYS A 179 -3.87 13.37 8.74
CA LYS A 179 -4.81 13.64 9.83
C LYS A 179 -5.94 12.61 9.86
N LEU A 180 -6.45 12.21 8.70
CA LEU A 180 -7.50 11.19 8.61
C LEU A 180 -6.95 9.81 8.96
N ALA A 181 -5.72 9.50 8.52
CA ALA A 181 -5.06 8.26 8.88
C ALA A 181 -4.82 8.14 10.41
N THR A 182 -4.36 9.20 11.08
CA THR A 182 -4.22 9.20 12.55
C THR A 182 -5.58 9.15 13.26
N ARG A 183 -6.60 9.84 12.73
CA ARG A 183 -7.97 9.77 13.25
C ARG A 183 -8.54 8.34 13.18
N SER A 184 -8.16 7.56 12.17
CA SER A 184 -8.50 6.13 12.09
C SER A 184 -7.78 5.27 13.13
N LEU A 185 -6.57 5.65 13.53
CA LEU A 185 -5.84 4.98 14.60
C LEU A 185 -6.43 5.31 15.98
N ASP A 186 -6.93 6.53 16.19
CA ASP A 186 -7.63 6.95 17.41
C ASP A 186 -8.87 6.08 17.72
N LEU A 187 -9.47 5.46 16.69
CA LEU A 187 -10.58 4.52 16.87
C LEU A 187 -10.21 3.29 17.72
N LEU A 188 -8.92 2.95 17.83
CA LEU A 188 -8.47 1.96 18.80
C LEU A 188 -8.64 2.48 20.22
N LEU A 189 -8.27 3.73 20.46
CA LEU A 189 -8.26 4.33 21.79
C LEU A 189 -9.69 4.60 22.28
N ASP A 190 -10.60 5.00 21.39
CA ASP A 190 -11.98 5.35 21.75
C ASP A 190 -12.93 4.15 21.98
N GLY A 191 -12.52 2.93 21.63
CA GLY A 191 -13.39 1.74 21.79
C GLY A 191 -13.88 1.12 20.51
N THR A 192 -13.93 1.88 19.41
CA THR A 192 -14.54 1.47 18.14
C THR A 192 -13.83 0.26 17.52
N LEU A 193 -12.49 0.31 17.49
CA LEU A 193 -11.66 -0.78 16.97
C LEU A 193 -11.20 -1.67 18.11
N ARG A 194 -11.21 -2.97 17.82
CA ARG A 194 -10.73 -4.00 18.74
C ARG A 194 -9.21 -4.12 18.63
N ALA A 195 -8.58 -4.75 19.61
CA ALA A 195 -7.12 -4.94 19.62
C ALA A 195 -6.59 -5.61 18.34
N GLN A 196 -7.31 -6.62 17.81
CA GLN A 196 -6.93 -7.30 16.57
C GLN A 196 -7.06 -6.43 15.32
N ASP A 197 -7.90 -5.39 15.34
CA ASP A 197 -8.18 -4.53 14.20
C ASP A 197 -7.03 -3.54 13.95
N LEU A 198 -6.23 -3.23 14.99
CA LEU A 198 -5.06 -2.36 14.87
C LEU A 198 -4.15 -2.83 13.74
N ARG A 199 -3.91 -4.14 13.61
CA ARG A 199 -3.05 -4.69 12.56
C ARG A 199 -3.59 -4.37 11.16
N THR A 200 -4.91 -4.40 10.98
CA THR A 200 -5.55 -4.10 9.69
C THR A 200 -5.39 -2.63 9.35
N VAL A 201 -5.74 -1.72 10.28
CA VAL A 201 -5.59 -0.27 10.05
C VAL A 201 -4.13 0.10 9.79
N ALA A 202 -3.22 -0.36 10.65
CA ALA A 202 -1.79 -0.09 10.57
C ALA A 202 -1.18 -0.50 9.22
N ARG A 203 -1.53 -1.70 8.72
CA ARG A 203 -1.02 -2.21 7.43
C ARG A 203 -1.55 -1.44 6.22
N SER A 204 -2.70 -0.77 6.38
CA SER A 204 -3.29 0.04 5.32
C SER A 204 -2.67 1.44 5.22
N VAL A 205 -2.00 1.92 6.27
CA VAL A 205 -1.33 3.23 6.23
C VAL A 205 -0.18 3.19 5.23
N ARG A 206 -0.18 4.13 4.28
CA ARG A 206 0.91 4.29 3.30
C ARG A 206 1.51 5.70 3.36
N ARG A 207 2.46 6.00 2.47
CA ARG A 207 2.94 7.38 2.30
C ARG A 207 1.83 8.24 1.69
N PRO A 208 1.67 9.51 2.11
CA PRO A 208 2.53 10.26 3.04
C PRO A 208 2.19 10.05 4.53
N ALA A 209 1.06 9.42 4.87
CA ALA A 209 0.57 9.28 6.24
C ALA A 209 1.44 8.42 7.20
N ARG A 210 2.38 7.62 6.69
CA ARG A 210 3.23 6.71 7.49
C ARG A 210 3.98 7.40 8.63
N ASP A 211 4.58 8.55 8.36
CA ASP A 211 5.38 9.27 9.37
C ASP A 211 4.48 9.78 10.51
N ALA A 212 3.25 10.22 10.18
CA ALA A 212 2.25 10.65 11.16
C ALA A 212 1.69 9.46 11.97
N ALA A 213 1.45 8.31 11.35
CA ALA A 213 1.02 7.09 12.05
C ALA A 213 2.08 6.58 13.03
N TRP A 214 3.36 6.66 12.65
CA TRP A 214 4.46 6.34 13.56
C TRP A 214 4.51 7.32 14.74
N ALA A 215 4.45 8.63 14.47
CA ALA A 215 4.44 9.65 15.51
C ALA A 215 3.24 9.49 16.47
N TRP A 216 2.06 9.18 15.93
CA TRP A 216 0.86 8.85 16.71
C TRP A 216 1.10 7.64 17.61
N MET A 217 1.70 6.57 17.08
CA MET A 217 1.95 5.35 17.85
C MET A 217 2.92 5.61 19.00
N THR A 218 4.04 6.30 18.73
CA THR A 218 5.03 6.62 19.78
C THR A 218 4.46 7.59 20.82
N GLY A 219 3.65 8.57 20.40
CA GLY A 219 3.03 9.53 21.30
C GLY A 219 1.92 8.94 22.17
N ASN A 220 1.27 7.87 21.72
CA ASN A 220 0.19 7.19 22.44
C ASN A 220 0.61 5.80 22.97
N TYR A 221 1.92 5.50 23.02
CA TYR A 221 2.41 4.13 23.20
C TYR A 221 1.80 3.43 24.42
N ALA A 222 1.81 4.08 25.59
CA ALA A 222 1.26 3.50 26.81
C ALA A 222 -0.23 3.14 26.67
N ALA A 223 -1.04 4.05 26.12
CA ALA A 223 -2.46 3.82 25.88
C ALA A 223 -2.69 2.72 24.83
N VAL A 224 -1.89 2.68 23.77
CA VAL A 224 -1.95 1.59 22.78
C VAL A 224 -1.67 0.24 23.43
N VAL A 225 -0.59 0.13 24.22
CA VAL A 225 -0.22 -1.11 24.94
C VAL A 225 -1.30 -1.55 25.91
N GLU A 226 -1.95 -0.62 26.61
CA GLU A 226 -3.09 -0.91 27.49
C GLU A 226 -4.25 -1.55 26.72
N ARG A 227 -4.57 -1.01 25.53
CA ARG A 227 -5.69 -1.50 24.71
C ARG A 227 -5.42 -2.84 24.02
N ILE A 228 -4.18 -3.09 23.59
CA ILE A 228 -3.82 -4.32 22.84
C ILE A 228 -3.18 -5.42 23.68
N GLY A 229 -2.73 -5.08 24.89
CA GLY A 229 -1.99 -5.96 25.79
C GLY A 229 -0.51 -6.13 25.41
N LYS A 230 0.32 -6.45 26.41
CA LYS A 230 1.79 -6.57 26.27
C LYS A 230 2.24 -7.59 25.22
N GLN A 231 1.50 -8.69 25.06
CA GLN A 231 1.80 -9.71 24.05
C GLN A 231 1.68 -9.17 22.62
N SER A 232 0.62 -8.41 22.34
CA SER A 232 0.43 -7.75 21.04
C SER A 232 1.42 -6.59 20.85
N ALA A 233 1.79 -5.91 21.93
CA ALA A 233 2.74 -4.80 21.92
C ALA A 233 4.13 -5.20 21.39
N ALA A 234 4.54 -6.46 21.55
CA ALA A 234 5.78 -6.98 20.99
C ALA A 234 5.87 -6.82 19.46
N ALA A 235 4.74 -6.68 18.76
CA ALA A 235 4.67 -6.47 17.31
C ALA A 235 4.64 -4.99 16.88
N LEU A 236 4.58 -4.03 17.81
CA LEU A 236 4.55 -2.60 17.50
C LEU A 236 5.74 -2.07 16.69
N PRO A 237 6.96 -2.67 16.73
CA PRO A 237 8.01 -2.28 15.79
C PRO A 237 7.59 -2.30 14.33
N TRP A 238 6.67 -3.20 13.92
CA TRP A 238 6.19 -3.29 12.55
C TRP A 238 5.41 -2.05 12.07
N MET A 239 5.01 -1.14 12.96
CA MET A 239 4.47 0.18 12.59
C MET A 239 5.50 1.06 11.88
N ALA A 240 6.80 0.83 12.12
CA ALA A 240 7.89 1.45 11.36
C ALA A 240 8.18 0.73 10.02
N GLY A 241 7.47 -0.36 9.73
CA GLY A 241 7.56 -1.07 8.47
C GLY A 241 7.32 -0.12 7.29
N GLY A 242 8.18 -0.19 6.28
CA GLY A 242 8.14 0.74 5.16
C GLY A 242 9.00 2.00 5.31
N PHE A 243 9.63 2.25 6.45
CA PHE A 243 10.74 3.21 6.51
C PHE A 243 11.93 2.74 5.68
N CYS A 244 12.76 3.70 5.27
CA CYS A 244 13.70 3.53 4.16
C CYS A 244 14.83 4.56 4.20
N THR A 245 15.19 5.03 5.41
CA THR A 245 16.27 5.99 5.65
C THR A 245 17.02 5.61 6.92
N ALA A 246 18.31 5.91 6.98
CA ALA A 246 19.14 5.69 8.17
C ALA A 246 18.59 6.50 9.37
N GLU A 247 18.15 7.73 9.15
CA GLU A 247 17.54 8.54 10.22
C GLU A 247 16.30 7.88 10.84
N ALA A 248 15.42 7.31 10.02
CA ALA A 248 14.23 6.63 10.52
C ALA A 248 14.59 5.34 11.28
N ARG A 249 15.60 4.60 10.79
CA ARG A 249 16.16 3.44 11.49
C ARG A 249 16.63 3.79 12.90
N GLU A 250 17.43 4.85 13.04
CA GLU A 250 17.95 5.29 14.34
C GLU A 250 16.82 5.75 15.27
N LYS A 251 15.83 6.50 14.76
CA LYS A 251 14.65 6.90 15.55
C LYS A 251 13.89 5.70 16.10
N VAL A 252 13.70 4.66 15.29
CA VAL A 252 13.00 3.43 15.71
C VAL A 252 13.81 2.66 16.74
N ALA A 253 15.12 2.51 16.51
CA ALA A 253 16.01 1.84 17.45
C ALA A 253 16.05 2.55 18.81
N ALA A 254 16.17 3.89 18.81
CA ALA A 254 16.19 4.69 20.03
C ALA A 254 14.89 4.56 20.83
N PHE A 255 13.72 4.62 20.18
CA PHE A 255 12.43 4.49 20.86
C PHE A 255 12.28 3.16 21.60
N PHE A 256 12.68 2.06 20.95
CA PHE A 256 12.59 0.71 21.52
C PHE A 256 13.81 0.31 22.38
N ALA A 257 14.82 1.16 22.53
CA ALA A 257 15.92 0.94 23.47
C ALA A 257 15.46 1.18 24.92
N GLU A 258 14.39 1.95 25.13
CA GLU A 258 13.79 2.17 26.44
C GLU A 258 13.04 0.91 26.91
N PRO A 259 13.36 0.36 28.10
CA PRO A 259 12.70 -0.86 28.60
C PRO A 259 11.18 -0.76 28.70
N ALA A 260 10.64 0.45 28.96
CA ALA A 260 9.21 0.72 29.00
C ALA A 260 8.51 0.51 27.64
N HIS A 261 9.25 0.62 26.54
CA HIS A 261 8.75 0.43 25.16
C HIS A 261 9.10 -0.94 24.59
N ALA A 262 9.80 -1.80 25.34
CA ALA A 262 10.30 -3.09 24.86
C ALA A 262 9.81 -4.26 25.72
N PRO A 263 8.50 -4.56 25.75
CA PRO A 263 8.00 -5.78 26.39
C PRO A 263 8.64 -7.03 25.78
N GLU A 264 8.58 -8.15 26.51
CA GLU A 264 9.13 -9.43 26.08
C GLU A 264 8.64 -9.80 24.66
N GLY A 265 9.56 -10.28 23.81
CA GLY A 265 9.30 -10.58 22.40
C GLY A 265 9.54 -9.42 21.42
N THR A 266 9.71 -8.18 21.91
CA THR A 266 9.97 -7.00 21.04
C THR A 266 11.29 -7.12 20.27
N ALA A 267 12.34 -7.64 20.90
CA ALA A 267 13.70 -7.66 20.33
C ALA A 267 13.78 -8.31 18.95
N ARG A 268 13.09 -9.45 18.75
CA ARG A 268 13.05 -10.13 17.45
C ARG A 268 12.35 -9.29 16.39
N ASN A 269 11.19 -8.72 16.70
CA ASN A 269 10.43 -7.90 15.76
C ASN A 269 11.20 -6.62 15.42
N LEU A 270 11.82 -5.98 16.41
CA LEU A 270 12.68 -4.81 16.21
C LEU A 270 13.83 -5.13 15.27
N SER A 271 14.57 -6.22 15.51
CA SER A 271 15.70 -6.62 14.65
C SER A 271 15.27 -6.80 13.18
N LEU A 272 14.13 -7.46 12.94
CA LEU A 272 13.61 -7.67 11.58
C LEU A 272 13.21 -6.37 10.90
N VAL A 273 12.57 -5.46 11.65
CA VAL A 273 12.15 -4.15 11.13
C VAL A 273 13.36 -3.28 10.81
N LEU A 274 14.37 -3.21 11.69
CA LEU A 274 15.59 -2.44 11.44
C LEU A 274 16.33 -2.98 10.20
N GLU A 275 16.43 -4.30 10.04
CA GLU A 275 16.99 -4.92 8.84
C GLU A 275 16.18 -4.60 7.56
N GLU A 276 14.84 -4.56 7.65
CA GLU A 276 13.99 -4.15 6.53
C GLU A 276 14.25 -2.69 6.14
N ILE A 277 14.40 -1.80 7.13
CA ILE A 277 14.69 -0.37 6.90
C ILE A 277 16.07 -0.22 6.25
N ASP A 278 17.08 -0.92 6.74
CA ASP A 278 18.45 -0.90 6.21
C ASP A 278 18.48 -1.36 4.75
N ARG A 279 17.84 -2.50 4.46
CA ARG A 279 17.72 -3.03 3.10
C ARG A 279 17.01 -2.06 2.17
N CYS A 280 15.95 -1.43 2.65
CA CYS A 280 15.21 -0.43 1.89
C CYS A 280 16.08 0.80 1.59
N ALA A 281 16.80 1.32 2.60
CA ALA A 281 17.69 2.46 2.46
C ALA A 281 18.83 2.18 1.47
N GLY A 282 19.44 0.98 1.53
CA GLY A 282 20.46 0.55 0.58
C GLY A 282 19.93 0.48 -0.86
N ARG A 283 18.78 -0.17 -1.07
CA ARG A 283 18.11 -0.18 -2.40
C ARG A 283 17.81 1.22 -2.90
N ARG A 284 17.30 2.10 -2.02
CA ARG A 284 17.01 3.50 -2.36
C ARG A 284 18.26 4.24 -2.83
N ALA A 285 19.36 4.15 -2.09
CA ALA A 285 20.61 4.81 -2.44
C ALA A 285 21.13 4.38 -3.81
N ARG A 286 21.04 3.07 -4.13
CA ARG A 286 21.51 2.52 -5.40
C ARG A 286 20.56 2.80 -6.58
N LEU A 287 19.25 2.59 -6.40
CA LEU A 287 18.29 2.58 -7.51
C LEU A 287 17.75 3.97 -7.85
N ARG A 288 17.60 4.86 -6.87
CA ARG A 288 16.96 6.17 -7.07
C ARG A 288 17.62 7.01 -8.17
N PRO A 289 18.95 7.19 -8.23
CA PRO A 289 19.56 8.04 -9.25
C PRO A 289 19.24 7.57 -10.68
N ALA A 290 19.42 6.27 -10.94
CA ALA A 290 19.19 5.68 -12.26
C ALA A 290 17.71 5.72 -12.67
N VAL A 291 16.79 5.38 -11.75
CA VAL A 291 15.34 5.47 -11.99
C VAL A 291 14.92 6.90 -12.30
N LYS A 292 15.40 7.89 -11.53
CA LYS A 292 15.07 9.31 -11.78
C LYS A 292 15.56 9.77 -13.15
N ALA A 293 16.78 9.43 -13.53
CA ALA A 293 17.33 9.76 -14.84
C ALA A 293 16.51 9.12 -15.97
N TRP A 294 16.14 7.84 -15.83
CA TRP A 294 15.33 7.12 -16.81
C TRP A 294 13.92 7.71 -16.96
N LEU A 295 13.24 8.03 -15.85
CA LEU A 295 11.91 8.66 -15.87
C LEU A 295 11.95 10.05 -16.53
N ALA A 296 12.97 10.86 -16.23
CA ALA A 296 13.16 12.18 -16.83
C ALA A 296 13.37 12.09 -18.35
N ALA A 297 14.20 11.16 -18.81
CA ALA A 297 14.46 10.94 -20.23
C ALA A 297 13.20 10.48 -21.00
N ARG A 298 12.29 9.78 -20.33
CA ARG A 298 11.00 9.36 -20.90
C ARG A 298 10.01 10.52 -20.99
N GLY A 299 9.91 11.34 -19.94
CA GLY A 299 9.04 12.51 -19.93
C GLY A 299 9.41 13.54 -21.02
N ALA A 300 10.71 13.66 -21.32
CA ALA A 300 11.21 14.54 -22.38
C ALA A 300 10.88 14.06 -23.81
N LYS A 301 10.58 12.77 -24.01
CA LYS A 301 10.27 12.21 -25.33
C LYS A 301 8.80 12.35 -25.75
N GLY A 302 7.92 12.83 -24.86
CA GLY A 302 6.48 12.94 -25.12
C GLY A 302 5.81 11.56 -25.36
N PRO A 303 4.46 11.51 -25.34
CA PRO A 303 3.72 10.34 -25.82
C PRO A 303 3.95 10.08 -27.30
#